data_AF-A0A848NHX2-F1
#
_entry.id   AF-A0A848NHX2-F1
#
_cell.length_a   1.000
_cell.length_b   1.000
_cell.length_c   1.000
_cell.angle_alpha   90.00
_cell.angle_beta   90.00
_cell.angle_gamma   90.00
#
_symmetry.space_group_name_H-M   'P 1'
#
loop_
_entity.id
_entity.type
_entity.pdbx_description
1 polymer ?
#
loop_
_entity_poly.entity_id
_entity_poly.type
_entity_poly.pdbx_seq_one_letter_code
_entity_poly.pdbx_strand_id
1 'polypeptide(L)'
;GVDDIQADGSLPMEMARGARALHYHDYAAAPLVMMAQLANESGQDWYAYREGALGRLARRVADGYRDSAWFAQQAGVAQQDRQPHGFSGWIEFYRLHAPDTPAFAALHAAGPFDDPRLGGNLTLMAAQGIVPRH
;
A
#
# COMPACT_ATOMS: atom_id res chain seq x y z
N GLY A 1 3.66 5.01 12.27
CA GLY A 1 2.50 4.10 12.35
C GLY A 1 1.29 4.72 11.68
N VAL A 2 0.11 4.10 11.76
CA VAL A 2 -1.12 4.63 11.11
C VAL A 2 -1.45 6.06 11.55
N ASP A 3 -1.11 6.42 12.80
CA ASP A 3 -1.32 7.76 13.36
C ASP A 3 -0.45 8.87 12.72
N ASP A 4 0.63 8.51 12.02
CA ASP A 4 1.49 9.48 11.35
C ASP A 4 1.00 9.83 9.94
N ILE A 5 -0.02 9.12 9.44
CA ILE A 5 -0.58 9.32 8.10
C ILE A 5 -1.36 10.62 8.08
N GLN A 6 -0.89 11.56 7.27
CA GLN A 6 -1.49 12.88 7.12
C GLN A 6 -2.82 12.82 6.35
N ALA A 7 -3.55 13.95 6.36
CA ALA A 7 -4.81 14.09 5.64
C ALA A 7 -4.66 13.90 4.12
N ASP A 8 -3.48 14.13 3.56
CA ASP A 8 -3.17 13.90 2.15
C ASP A 8 -2.63 12.48 1.86
N GLY A 9 -2.56 11.62 2.87
CA GLY A 9 -2.04 10.26 2.78
C GLY A 9 -0.52 10.14 2.84
N SER A 10 0.20 11.24 3.08
CA SER A 10 1.66 11.21 3.23
C SER A 10 2.10 10.80 4.62
N LEU A 11 3.35 10.34 4.70
CA LEU A 11 4.08 10.06 5.94
C LEU A 11 5.30 11.00 5.99
N PRO A 12 5.40 11.93 6.95
CA PRO A 12 6.47 12.93 6.98
C PRO A 12 7.89 12.32 6.97
N MET A 13 8.09 11.21 7.70
CA MET A 13 9.38 10.53 7.75
C MET A 13 9.75 9.81 6.45
N GLU A 14 8.75 9.29 5.73
CA GLU A 14 8.98 8.68 4.43
C GLU A 14 9.16 9.74 3.34
N MET A 15 8.50 10.90 3.48
CA MET A 15 8.70 12.03 2.58
C MET A 15 10.12 12.59 2.70
N ALA A 16 10.70 12.60 3.90
CA ALA A 16 12.08 13.01 4.15
C ALA A 16 13.13 12.13 3.46
N ARG A 17 12.74 11.01 2.83
CA ARG A 17 13.62 10.14 2.03
C ARG A 17 13.91 10.68 0.62
N GLY A 18 13.38 11.85 0.27
CA GLY A 18 13.73 12.58 -0.94
C GLY A 18 13.37 11.78 -2.19
N ALA A 19 14.37 11.42 -2.99
CA ALA A 19 14.20 10.72 -4.25
C ALA A 19 13.59 9.30 -4.11
N ARG A 20 13.51 8.78 -2.88
CA ARG A 20 12.89 7.49 -2.55
C ARG A 20 11.59 7.63 -1.77
N ALA A 21 11.01 8.83 -1.67
CA ALA A 21 9.81 9.06 -0.89
C ALA A 21 8.66 8.12 -1.27
N LEU A 22 8.36 7.96 -2.57
CA LEU A 22 7.33 7.03 -3.05
C LEU A 22 7.61 5.58 -2.62
N HIS A 23 8.85 5.11 -2.83
CA HIS A 23 9.28 3.77 -2.42
C HIS A 23 9.05 3.51 -0.93
N TYR A 24 9.39 4.48 -0.08
CA TYR A 24 9.22 4.33 1.37
C TYR A 24 7.76 4.41 1.82
N HIS A 25 6.91 5.18 1.13
CA HIS A 25 5.46 5.14 1.40
C HIS A 25 4.86 3.78 1.03
N ASP A 26 5.26 3.23 -0.12
CA ASP A 26 4.84 1.90 -0.56
C ASP A 26 5.32 0.80 0.40
N TYR A 27 6.58 0.90 0.82
CA TYR A 27 7.17 -0.01 1.80
C TYR A 27 6.46 0.06 3.16
N ALA A 28 6.06 1.26 3.62
CA ALA A 28 5.31 1.44 4.84
C ALA A 28 3.86 0.93 4.74
N ALA A 29 3.23 1.06 3.57
CA ALA A 29 1.89 0.55 3.32
C ALA A 29 1.82 -0.98 3.49
N ALA A 30 2.87 -1.70 3.09
CA ALA A 30 2.90 -3.15 3.11
C ALA A 30 2.56 -3.77 4.48
N PRO A 31 3.36 -3.58 5.56
CA PRO A 31 3.04 -4.16 6.85
C PRO A 31 1.74 -3.61 7.45
N LEU A 32 1.37 -2.35 7.16
CA LEU A 32 0.14 -1.75 7.69
C LEU A 32 -1.11 -2.43 7.13
N VAL A 33 -1.15 -2.67 5.81
CA VAL A 33 -2.24 -3.40 5.17
C VAL A 33 -2.28 -4.86 5.61
N MET A 34 -1.12 -5.51 5.71
CA MET A 34 -1.09 -6.91 6.19
C MET A 34 -1.61 -7.03 7.63
N MET A 35 -1.24 -6.11 8.52
CA MET A 35 -1.79 -6.08 9.88
C MET A 35 -3.29 -5.81 9.90
N ALA A 36 -3.78 -4.88 9.08
CA ALA A 36 -5.21 -4.60 8.96
C ALA A 36 -5.99 -5.82 8.42
N GLN A 37 -5.43 -6.54 7.45
CA GLN A 37 -6.02 -7.78 6.94
C GLN A 37 -6.12 -8.85 8.03
N LEU A 38 -5.04 -9.09 8.78
CA LEU A 38 -5.05 -10.07 9.88
C LEU A 38 -6.05 -9.70 10.98
N ALA A 39 -6.17 -8.41 11.31
CA ALA A 39 -7.16 -7.93 12.26
C ALA A 39 -8.59 -8.12 11.73
N ASN A 40 -8.81 -7.92 10.44
CA ASN A 40 -10.10 -8.13 9.79
C ASN A 40 -10.54 -9.61 9.84
N GLU A 41 -9.63 -10.55 9.61
CA GLU A 41 -9.90 -12.00 9.80
C GLU A 41 -10.35 -12.32 11.24
N SER A 42 -9.96 -11.49 12.21
CA SER A 42 -10.35 -11.59 13.62
C SER A 42 -11.59 -10.74 13.97
N GLY A 43 -12.28 -10.18 12.97
CA GLY A 43 -13.49 -9.37 13.14
C GLY A 43 -13.26 -7.91 13.52
N GLN A 44 -12.02 -7.40 13.42
CA GLN A 44 -11.69 -6.01 13.73
C GLN A 44 -11.47 -5.20 12.45
N ASP A 45 -12.26 -4.14 12.26
CA ASP A 45 -12.11 -3.25 11.10
C ASP A 45 -11.05 -2.16 11.33
N TRP A 46 -9.80 -2.52 11.09
CA TRP A 46 -8.68 -1.57 11.16
C TRP A 46 -8.57 -0.69 9.90
N TYR A 47 -9.27 -1.02 8.82
CA TYR A 47 -9.30 -0.18 7.63
C TYR A 47 -10.09 1.10 7.87
N ALA A 48 -11.13 1.07 8.70
CA ALA A 48 -11.89 2.26 9.12
C ALA A 48 -11.19 3.15 10.17
N TYR A 49 -10.12 2.66 10.81
CA TYR A 49 -9.44 3.39 11.88
C TYR A 49 -8.92 4.75 11.39
N ARG A 50 -9.06 5.79 12.25
CA ARG A 50 -8.66 7.18 11.99
C ARG A 50 -9.23 7.73 10.66
N GLU A 51 -10.53 7.53 10.48
CA GLU A 51 -11.29 8.00 9.32
C GLU A 51 -10.69 7.46 8.00
N GLY A 52 -10.30 6.18 7.99
CA GLY A 52 -9.71 5.54 6.81
C GLY A 52 -8.29 5.99 6.50
N ALA A 53 -7.45 6.23 7.53
CA ALA A 53 -6.08 6.70 7.35
C ALA A 53 -5.26 5.78 6.42
N LEU A 54 -5.38 4.47 6.60
CA LEU A 54 -4.70 3.49 5.74
C LEU A 54 -5.14 3.62 4.28
N GLY A 55 -6.41 3.92 4.02
CA GLY A 55 -6.91 4.16 2.67
C GLY A 55 -6.35 5.43 2.03
N ARG A 56 -6.10 6.48 2.81
CA ARG A 56 -5.41 7.69 2.31
C ARG A 56 -3.98 7.38 1.88
N LEU A 57 -3.24 6.62 2.69
CA LEU A 57 -1.89 6.16 2.33
C LEU A 57 -1.90 5.26 1.08
N ALA A 58 -2.79 4.27 1.03
CA ALA A 58 -2.93 3.39 -0.12
C ALA A 58 -3.21 4.18 -1.41
N ARG A 59 -4.15 5.13 -1.35
CA ARG A 59 -4.48 6.03 -2.46
C ARG A 59 -3.27 6.85 -2.90
N ARG A 60 -2.53 7.40 -1.95
CA ARG A 60 -1.32 8.21 -2.20
C ARG A 60 -0.25 7.42 -2.94
N VAL A 61 0.02 6.18 -2.52
CA VAL A 61 0.99 5.31 -3.18
C VAL A 61 0.54 4.95 -4.60
N ALA A 62 -0.72 4.54 -4.77
CA ALA A 62 -1.27 4.20 -6.08
C ALA A 62 -1.24 5.37 -7.06
N ASP A 63 -1.54 6.59 -6.58
CA ASP A 63 -1.39 7.81 -7.38
C ASP A 63 0.07 8.09 -7.74
N GLY A 64 1.01 7.87 -6.82
CA GLY A 64 2.45 8.08 -7.07
C GLY A 64 3.03 7.15 -8.13
N TYR A 65 2.57 5.90 -8.22
CA TYR A 65 2.99 4.99 -9.28
C TYR A 65 2.35 5.30 -10.64
N ARG A 66 1.15 5.88 -10.66
CA ARG A 66 0.56 6.39 -11.91
C ARG A 66 1.26 7.66 -12.37
N ASP A 67 1.52 8.58 -11.43
CA ASP A 67 2.22 9.83 -11.67
C ASP A 67 2.98 10.29 -10.42
N SER A 68 4.31 10.22 -10.51
CA SER A 68 5.20 10.60 -9.41
C SER A 68 5.39 12.12 -9.23
N ALA A 69 4.77 12.97 -10.06
CA ALA A 69 4.95 14.42 -10.02
C ALA A 69 4.65 15.03 -8.65
N TRP A 70 3.59 14.57 -7.98
CA TRP A 70 3.25 15.04 -6.64
C TRP A 70 4.36 14.73 -5.63
N PHE A 71 4.88 13.49 -5.63
CA PHE A 71 6.00 13.12 -4.77
C PHE A 71 7.26 13.90 -5.09
N ALA A 72 7.56 14.11 -6.37
CA ALA A 72 8.71 14.90 -6.79
C ALA A 72 8.62 16.35 -6.31
N GLN A 73 7.43 16.94 -6.37
CA GLN A 73 7.15 18.28 -5.87
C GLN A 73 7.33 18.36 -4.35
N GLN A 74 6.72 17.44 -3.59
CA GLN A 74 6.78 17.45 -2.12
C GLN A 74 8.19 17.15 -1.59
N ALA A 75 8.92 16.23 -2.24
CA ALA A 75 10.27 15.87 -1.87
C ALA A 75 11.34 16.86 -2.35
N GLY A 76 10.98 17.78 -3.27
CA GLY A 76 11.92 18.71 -3.91
C GLY A 76 12.92 18.03 -4.86
N VAL A 77 12.70 16.76 -5.22
CA VAL A 77 13.61 15.97 -6.06
C VAL A 77 12.84 14.87 -6.81
N ALA A 78 13.27 14.59 -8.05
CA ALA A 78 12.68 13.54 -8.87
C ALA A 78 12.76 12.16 -8.20
N GLN A 79 11.68 11.38 -8.29
CA GLN A 79 11.63 10.03 -7.73
C GLN A 79 12.40 9.02 -8.58
N GLN A 80 13.19 8.17 -7.92
CA GLN A 80 14.04 7.14 -8.52
C GLN A 80 13.26 5.87 -8.88
N ASP A 81 12.51 5.32 -7.93
CA ASP A 81 11.79 4.05 -8.07
C ASP A 81 10.33 4.33 -8.46
N ARG A 82 10.05 4.30 -9.76
CA ARG A 82 8.70 4.60 -10.33
C ARG A 82 7.92 3.35 -10.74
N GLN A 83 8.40 2.17 -10.36
CA GLN A 83 7.72 0.91 -10.64
C GLN A 83 7.40 0.19 -9.32
N PRO A 84 6.27 -0.52 -9.24
CA PRO A 84 5.93 -1.35 -8.10
C PRO A 84 6.98 -2.45 -7.85
N HIS A 85 7.09 -2.88 -6.60
CA HIS A 85 7.97 -3.94 -6.12
C HIS A 85 7.16 -5.15 -5.61
N GLY A 86 7.83 -6.24 -5.22
CA GLY A 86 7.17 -7.40 -4.62
C GLY A 86 6.32 -7.03 -3.40
N PHE A 87 6.83 -6.15 -2.52
CA PHE A 87 6.07 -5.69 -1.35
C PHE A 87 4.84 -4.84 -1.70
N SER A 88 4.77 -4.26 -2.90
CA SER A 88 3.56 -3.55 -3.37
C SER A 88 2.34 -4.48 -3.50
N GLY A 89 2.55 -5.80 -3.41
CA GLY A 89 1.50 -6.81 -3.35
C GLY A 89 0.55 -6.69 -2.16
N TRP A 90 0.81 -5.79 -1.20
CA TRP A 90 -0.21 -5.35 -0.25
C TRP A 90 -1.49 -4.86 -0.93
N ILE A 91 -1.39 -4.37 -2.17
CA ILE A 91 -2.54 -3.89 -2.94
C ILE A 91 -3.58 -4.99 -3.17
N GLU A 92 -3.15 -6.24 -3.29
CA GLU A 92 -4.04 -7.39 -3.49
C GLU A 92 -4.97 -7.57 -2.30
N PHE A 93 -4.47 -7.37 -1.08
CA PHE A 93 -5.27 -7.45 0.15
C PHE A 93 -6.12 -6.22 0.37
N TYR A 94 -5.56 -5.01 0.17
CA TYR A 94 -6.32 -3.77 0.36
C TYR A 94 -7.57 -3.73 -0.54
N ARG A 95 -7.45 -4.20 -1.79
CA ARG A 95 -8.56 -4.25 -2.76
C ARG A 95 -9.70 -5.19 -2.37
N LEU A 96 -9.51 -6.13 -1.45
CA LEU A 96 -10.61 -6.96 -0.93
C LEU A 96 -11.61 -6.15 -0.11
N HIS A 97 -11.17 -5.03 0.49
CA HIS A 97 -11.98 -4.18 1.39
C HIS A 97 -12.38 -2.85 0.76
N ALA A 98 -11.62 -2.40 -0.24
CA ALA A 98 -11.97 -1.27 -1.08
C ALA A 98 -12.08 -1.69 -2.56
N PRO A 99 -12.95 -2.66 -2.90
CA PRO A 99 -13.15 -3.07 -4.28
C PRO A 99 -13.67 -1.89 -5.10
N ASP A 100 -13.30 -1.85 -6.38
CA ASP A 100 -13.90 -0.98 -7.40
C ASP A 100 -13.52 0.50 -7.42
N THR A 101 -12.29 0.86 -7.05
CA THR A 101 -11.75 2.18 -7.44
C THR A 101 -10.73 2.03 -8.59
N PRO A 102 -10.98 2.65 -9.78
CA PRO A 102 -10.01 2.70 -10.89
C PRO A 102 -8.63 3.23 -10.46
N ALA A 103 -8.60 3.97 -9.36
CA ALA A 103 -7.43 4.36 -8.57
C ALA A 103 -6.35 3.28 -8.42
N PHE A 104 -6.75 2.03 -8.17
CA PHE A 104 -5.83 0.93 -7.87
C PHE A 104 -5.57 -0.01 -9.05
N ALA A 105 -6.18 0.24 -10.21
CA ALA A 105 -6.10 -0.68 -11.35
C ALA A 105 -4.68 -0.83 -11.88
N ALA A 106 -3.95 0.28 -12.06
CA ALA A 106 -2.57 0.26 -12.55
C ALA A 106 -1.62 -0.46 -11.59
N LEU A 107 -1.76 -0.22 -10.28
CA LEU A 107 -0.92 -0.86 -9.27
C LEU A 107 -1.20 -2.37 -9.18
N HIS A 108 -2.47 -2.77 -9.20
CA HIS A 108 -2.86 -4.19 -9.25
C HIS A 108 -2.36 -4.90 -10.52
N ALA A 109 -2.44 -4.23 -11.68
CA ALA A 109 -1.98 -4.78 -12.96
C ALA A 109 -0.47 -5.00 -13.04
N ALA A 110 0.32 -4.45 -12.10
CA ALA A 110 1.76 -4.70 -12.01
C ALA A 110 2.11 -6.04 -11.35
N GLY A 111 1.13 -6.76 -10.80
CA GLY A 111 1.31 -8.12 -10.33
C GLY A 111 1.60 -9.12 -11.46
N PRO A 112 1.80 -10.40 -11.14
CA PRO A 112 1.67 -11.00 -9.82
C PRO A 112 2.76 -10.56 -8.85
N PHE A 113 2.44 -10.52 -7.56
CA PHE A 113 3.35 -10.09 -6.51
C PHE A 113 3.82 -11.28 -5.67
N ASP A 114 5.14 -11.36 -5.49
CA ASP A 114 5.80 -12.30 -4.59
C ASP A 114 6.78 -11.53 -3.70
N ASP A 115 6.63 -11.68 -2.38
CA ASP A 115 7.58 -11.17 -1.40
C ASP A 115 7.69 -12.14 -0.21
N PRO A 116 8.82 -12.84 -0.04
CA PRO A 116 9.03 -13.76 1.07
C PRO A 116 8.86 -13.12 2.45
N ARG A 117 9.09 -11.82 2.59
CA ARG A 117 8.93 -11.08 3.87
C ARG A 117 7.46 -10.90 4.25
N LEU A 118 6.55 -11.08 3.29
CA LEU A 118 5.11 -10.94 3.47
C LEU A 118 4.37 -12.28 3.29
N GLY A 119 5.08 -13.41 3.23
CA GLY A 119 4.50 -14.75 3.15
C GLY A 119 4.58 -15.41 1.76
N GLY A 120 5.30 -14.81 0.80
CA GLY A 120 5.50 -15.38 -0.54
C GLY A 120 4.54 -14.79 -1.57
N ASN A 121 3.77 -15.62 -2.26
CA ASN A 121 2.92 -15.19 -3.37
C ASN A 121 1.64 -14.49 -2.87
N LEU A 122 1.71 -13.16 -2.81
CA LEU A 122 0.65 -12.29 -2.27
C LEU A 122 -0.60 -12.32 -3.15
N THR A 123 -0.44 -12.38 -4.47
CA THR A 123 -1.57 -12.47 -5.41
C THR A 123 -2.36 -13.77 -5.19
N LEU A 124 -1.67 -14.89 -4.99
CA LEU A 124 -2.30 -16.19 -4.71
C LEU A 124 -2.99 -16.17 -3.34
N MET A 125 -2.30 -15.68 -2.30
CA MET A 125 -2.85 -15.60 -0.94
C MET A 125 -4.08 -14.70 -0.85
N ALA A 126 -4.10 -13.55 -1.52
CA ALA A 126 -5.27 -12.68 -1.54
C ALA A 126 -6.47 -13.34 -2.25
N ALA A 127 -6.22 -14.11 -3.31
CA ALA A 127 -7.27 -14.80 -4.06
C ALA A 127 -7.83 -16.06 -3.35
N GLN A 128 -6.98 -16.78 -2.60
CA GLN A 128 -7.33 -18.09 -2.02
C GLN A 128 -7.47 -18.08 -0.49
N GLY A 129 -7.09 -16.98 0.17
CA GLY A 129 -7.00 -16.86 1.62
C GLY A 129 -5.56 -17.00 2.12
N ILE A 130 -5.24 -16.27 3.19
CA ILE A 130 -3.92 -16.28 3.85
C ILE A 130 -3.64 -17.65 4.51
N VAL A 131 -4.71 -18.33 4.95
CA VAL A 131 -4.65 -19.68 5.51
C VAL A 131 -5.40 -20.62 4.55
N PRO A 132 -4.81 -21.74 4.11
CA PRO A 132 -5.55 -22.75 3.36
C PRO A 132 -6.76 -23.20 4.19
N ARG A 133 -7.97 -23.01 3.67
CA ARG A 133 -9.17 -23.59 4.29
C ARG A 133 -9.13 -25.10 4.03
N HIS A 134 -8.95 -25.89 5.10
CA HIS A 134 -9.09 -27.35 5.07
C HIS A 134 -10.55 -27.77 4.95
#